data_AF-A0A662R3E0-F1
#
_entry.id   AF-A0A662R3E0-F1
#
_cell.length_a   1.000
_cell.length_b   1.000
_cell.length_c   1.000
_cell.angle_alpha   90.00
_cell.angle_beta   90.00
_cell.angle_gamma   90.00
#
_symmetry.space_group_name_H-M   'P 1'
#
loop_
_entity.id
_entity.type
_entity.pdbx_description
1 polymer ?
#
loop_
_entity_poly.entity_id
_entity_poly.type
_entity_poly.pdbx_seq_one_letter_code
_entity_poly.pdbx_strand_id
1 'polypeptide(L)'
;VLTLMCSRRILQLIRNADPERANRYTHLRWAKIFGENAHRLLDEVLESMGMHLDMLTLYGIYLNHGCDPNIKRERLMEEWIA
;
A
#
# COMPACT_ATOMS: atom_id res chain seq x y z
N VAL A 1 -1.67 -6.69 3.32
CA VAL A 1 -2.39 -6.27 4.56
C VAL A 1 -1.96 -4.88 5.03
N LEU A 2 -0.65 -4.57 5.04
CA LEU A 2 -0.12 -3.25 5.43
C LEU A 2 -0.70 -2.07 4.63
N THR A 3 -0.80 -2.18 3.31
CA THR A 3 -1.37 -1.15 2.43
C THR A 3 -2.79 -0.72 2.83
N LEU A 4 -3.63 -1.68 3.23
CA LEU A 4 -4.99 -1.43 3.71
C LEU A 4 -5.01 -0.77 5.08
N MET A 5 -4.07 -1.15 5.97
CA MET A 5 -3.93 -0.51 7.28
C MET A 5 -3.49 0.95 7.14
N CYS A 6 -2.47 1.23 6.33
CA CYS A 6 -2.03 2.59 6.03
C CYS A 6 -3.16 3.42 5.40
N SER A 7 -3.86 2.86 4.43
CA SER A 7 -5.02 3.50 3.79
C SER A 7 -6.11 3.89 4.79
N ARG A 8 -6.48 2.97 5.69
CA ARG A 8 -7.48 3.24 6.75
C ARG A 8 -7.01 4.31 7.73
N ARG A 9 -5.73 4.31 8.10
CA ARG A 9 -5.17 5.28 9.05
C ARG A 9 -5.18 6.69 8.47
N ILE A 10 -4.79 6.84 7.21
CA ILE A 10 -4.81 8.14 6.53
C ILE A 10 -6.25 8.63 6.35
N LEU A 11 -7.19 7.75 5.99
CA LEU A 11 -8.61 8.12 5.92
C LEU A 11 -9.14 8.64 7.27
N GLN A 12 -8.75 8.03 8.38
CA GLN A 12 -9.12 8.51 9.72
C GLN A 12 -8.56 9.91 10.00
N LEU A 13 -7.30 10.16 9.65
CA LEU A 13 -6.68 11.47 9.82
C LEU A 13 -7.41 12.56 9.02
N ILE A 14 -7.75 12.27 7.76
CA ILE A 14 -8.48 13.21 6.90
C ILE A 14 -9.89 13.50 7.47
N ARG A 15 -10.60 12.45 7.91
CA ARG A 15 -11.94 12.62 8.52
C ARG A 15 -11.91 13.39 9.83
N ASN A 16 -10.83 13.27 10.60
CA ASN A 16 -10.65 14.04 11.83
C ASN A 16 -10.28 15.50 11.54
N ALA A 17 -9.56 15.77 10.45
CA ALA A 17 -9.19 17.12 10.04
C ALA A 17 -10.34 17.91 9.40
N ASP A 18 -11.22 17.24 8.63
CA ASP A 18 -12.41 17.84 8.02
C ASP A 18 -13.65 16.96 8.26
N PRO A 19 -14.25 17.04 9.47
CA PRO A 19 -15.42 16.26 9.81
C PRO A 19 -16.67 16.67 9.00
N GLU A 20 -16.77 17.93 8.57
CA GLU A 20 -17.92 18.42 7.80
C GLU A 20 -18.03 17.75 6.43
N ARG A 21 -16.89 17.46 5.79
CA ARG A 21 -16.83 16.79 4.48
C ARG A 21 -16.51 15.30 4.58
N ALA A 22 -16.39 14.74 5.79
CA ALA A 22 -16.02 13.34 6.03
C ALA A 22 -16.93 12.35 5.28
N ASN A 23 -18.23 12.65 5.16
CA ASN A 23 -19.21 11.84 4.44
C ASN A 23 -18.95 11.75 2.92
N ARG A 24 -18.21 12.69 2.33
CA ARG A 24 -17.85 12.70 0.91
C ARG A 24 -16.76 11.70 0.55
N TYR A 25 -16.02 11.20 1.55
CA TYR A 25 -15.02 10.16 1.41
C TYR A 25 -15.66 8.78 1.55
N THR A 26 -16.50 8.44 0.56
CA THR A 26 -17.04 7.09 0.41
C THR A 26 -15.91 6.09 0.17
N HIS A 27 -16.14 4.81 0.48
CA HIS A 27 -15.13 3.77 0.32
C HIS A 27 -14.54 3.73 -1.10
N LEU A 28 -15.39 3.81 -2.13
CA LEU A 28 -14.94 3.79 -3.53
C LEU A 28 -14.10 5.02 -3.89
N ARG A 29 -14.55 6.22 -3.48
CA ARG A 29 -13.82 7.45 -3.77
C ARG A 29 -12.47 7.47 -3.06
N TRP A 30 -12.43 7.03 -1.81
CA TRP A 30 -11.19 6.92 -1.05
C TRP A 30 -10.24 5.90 -1.68
N ALA A 31 -10.74 4.72 -2.06
CA ALA A 31 -9.91 3.69 -2.70
C ALA A 31 -9.26 4.20 -3.98
N LYS A 32 -10.01 4.97 -4.80
CA LYS A 32 -9.47 5.60 -6.01
C LYS A 32 -8.35 6.61 -5.69
N ILE A 33 -8.63 7.57 -4.81
CA ILE A 33 -7.65 8.61 -4.43
C ILE A 33 -6.40 7.99 -3.82
N PHE A 34 -6.56 7.04 -2.90
CA PHE A 34 -5.46 6.38 -2.24
C PHE A 34 -4.65 5.54 -3.24
N GLY A 35 -5.31 4.77 -4.11
CA GLY A 35 -4.63 3.97 -5.13
C GLY A 35 -3.80 4.82 -6.09
N GLU A 36 -4.33 5.96 -6.54
CA GLU A 36 -3.61 6.90 -7.41
C GLU A 36 -2.38 7.52 -6.74
N ASN A 37 -2.42 7.72 -5.41
CA ASN A 37 -1.36 8.42 -4.66
C ASN A 37 -0.50 7.49 -3.78
N ALA A 38 -0.76 6.19 -3.76
CA ALA A 38 -0.05 5.24 -2.91
C ALA A 38 1.45 5.15 -3.24
N HIS A 39 1.82 5.30 -4.51
CA HIS A 39 3.22 5.33 -4.93
C HIS A 39 3.95 6.56 -4.37
N ARG A 40 3.35 7.76 -4.48
CA ARG A 40 3.93 8.99 -3.89
C ARG A 40 4.09 8.88 -2.39
N LEU A 41 3.11 8.28 -1.71
CA LEU A 41 3.22 8.04 -0.28
C LEU A 41 4.41 7.11 0.06
N LEU A 42 4.65 6.09 -0.78
CA LEU A 42 5.82 5.22 -0.62
C LEU A 42 7.11 6.01 -0.85
N ASP A 43 7.17 6.84 -1.88
CA ASP A 43 8.33 7.69 -2.20
C ASP A 43 8.68 8.60 -1.01
N GLU A 44 7.71 9.34 -0.48
CA GLU A 44 7.88 10.24 0.67
C GLU A 44 8.35 9.50 1.94
N VAL A 45 7.82 8.29 2.17
CA VAL A 45 8.25 7.47 3.32
C VAL A 45 9.71 7.03 3.15
N LEU A 46 10.11 6.60 1.95
CA LEU A 46 11.48 6.18 1.70
C LEU A 46 12.45 7.36 1.78
N GLU A 47 12.09 8.51 1.23
CA GLU A 47 12.87 9.75 1.34
C GLU A 47 13.04 10.19 2.79
N SER A 48 12.00 10.07 3.62
CA SER A 48 12.10 10.36 5.07
C SER A 48 13.10 9.46 5.80
N MET A 49 13.40 8.28 5.25
CA MET A 49 14.39 7.33 5.76
C MET A 49 15.77 7.49 5.09
N GLY A 50 15.94 8.49 4.23
CA GLY A 50 17.18 8.69 3.46
C GLY A 50 17.39 7.65 2.36
N MET A 51 16.35 6.91 1.97
CA MET A 51 16.38 5.93 0.89
C MET A 51 15.81 6.54 -0.37
N HIS A 52 16.57 6.51 -1.46
CA HIS A 52 16.07 6.94 -2.75
C HIS A 52 15.41 5.76 -3.47
N LEU A 53 14.19 5.96 -3.98
CA LEU A 53 13.51 4.92 -4.75
C LEU A 53 14.07 4.88 -6.19
N ASP A 54 15.17 4.16 -6.36
CA ASP A 54 15.70 3.83 -7.68
C ASP A 54 15.18 2.47 -8.19
N MET A 55 15.48 2.15 -9.46
CA MET A 55 15.01 0.92 -10.10
C MET A 55 15.48 -0.35 -9.35
N LEU A 56 16.69 -0.34 -8.78
CA LEU A 56 17.25 -1.47 -8.06
C LEU A 56 16.57 -1.68 -6.71
N THR A 57 16.28 -0.59 -6.00
CA THR A 57 15.54 -0.59 -4.74
C THR A 57 14.12 -1.09 -4.96
N LEU A 58 13.44 -0.60 -6.00
CA LEU A 58 12.12 -1.07 -6.39
C LEU A 58 12.12 -2.58 -6.72
N TYR A 59 13.12 -3.04 -7.48
CA TYR A 59 13.29 -4.45 -7.79
C TYR A 59 13.52 -5.30 -6.54
N GLY A 60 14.36 -4.82 -5.61
CA GLY A 60 14.58 -5.46 -4.32
C GLY A 60 13.32 -5.56 -3.47
N ILE A 61 12.49 -4.51 -3.45
CA ILE A 61 11.18 -4.52 -2.78
C ILE A 61 10.28 -5.60 -3.41
N TYR A 62 10.22 -5.69 -4.74
CA TYR A 62 9.42 -6.69 -5.45
C TYR A 62 9.87 -8.12 -5.20
N LEU A 63 11.17 -8.38 -5.16
CA LEU A 63 11.69 -9.69 -4.79
C LEU A 63 11.29 -10.07 -3.36
N ASN A 64 11.44 -9.14 -2.42
CA ASN A 64 11.12 -9.37 -1.01
C ASN A 64 9.62 -9.51 -0.73
N HIS A 65 8.75 -9.03 -1.62
CA HIS A 65 7.31 -9.29 -1.51
C HIS A 65 6.97 -10.78 -1.59
N GLY A 66 7.79 -11.60 -2.25
CA GLY A 66 7.64 -13.06 -2.26
C GLY A 66 7.97 -13.71 -0.92
N CYS A 67 8.69 -13.03 -0.02
CA CYS A 67 9.04 -13.51 1.31
C CYS A 67 8.03 -13.10 2.40
N ASP A 68 6.90 -12.47 2.04
CA ASP A 68 5.87 -12.07 3.01
C ASP A 68 5.33 -13.33 3.73
N PRO A 69 5.48 -13.44 5.06
CA PRO A 69 5.08 -14.62 5.82
C PRO A 69 3.56 -14.86 5.81
N ASN A 70 2.76 -13.85 5.44
CA ASN A 70 1.31 -13.99 5.25
C ASN A 70 0.95 -14.54 3.87
N ILE A 71 1.93 -14.77 2.98
CA ILE A 71 1.78 -15.46 1.70
C ILE A 71 2.23 -16.92 1.87
N LYS A 72 1.72 -17.62 2.89
CA LYS A 72 1.61 -19.09 2.83
C LYS A 72 0.30 -19.43 2.15
N ARG A 73 0.28 -19.35 0.82
CA ARG A 73 -0.81 -19.87 0.01
C ARG A 73 -0.25 -21.04 -0.78
N GLU A 74 -0.35 -22.24 -0.22
CA GLU A 74 -0.29 -23.46 -1.04
C GLU A 74 -1.34 -23.30 -2.13
N ARG A 75 -0.88 -23.22 -3.38
CA ARG A 75 -1.80 -23.11 -4.51
C ARG A 75 -2.16 -24.52 -4.92
N LEU A 76 -3.46 -24.79 -5.07
CA LEU A 76 -3.96 -26.11 -5.49
C LEU A 76 -3.28 -26.64 -6.79
N MET A 77 -2.79 -25.74 -7.64
CA MET A 77 -2.12 -26.04 -8.92
C MET A 77 -0.59 -25.87 -8.88
N GLU A 78 0.03 -25.71 -7.71
CA GLU A 78 1.50 -25.52 -7.62
C GLU A 78 2.29 -26.66 -8.28
N GLU A 79 1.81 -27.90 -8.13
CA GLU A 79 2.42 -29.08 -8.74
C GLU A 79 2.29 -29.15 -10.28
N TRP A 80 1.35 -28.43 -10.88
CA TRP A 80 1.07 -28.48 -12.33
C TRP A 80 1.86 -27.45 -13.14
N ILE A 81 2.44 -26.46 -12.47
CA ILE A 81 3.13 -25.32 -13.10
C ILE A 81 4.67 -25.51 -13.05
N ALA A 82 5.16 -26.53 -12.34
CA ALA A 82 6.58 -26.85 -12.18
C ALA A 82 7.21 -27.48 -13.42
#